data_AF-A0AAV6ZC83-F1
#
_entry.id   AF-A0AAV6ZC83-F1
#
_cell.length_a   1.000
_cell.length_b   1.000
_cell.length_c   1.000
_cell.angle_alpha   90.00
_cell.angle_beta   90.00
_cell.angle_gamma   90.00
#
_symmetry.space_group_name_H-M   'P 1'
#
loop_
_entity.id
_entity.type
_entity.pdbx_description
1 polymer ?
#
loop_
_entity_poly.entity_id
_entity_poly.type
_entity_poly.pdbx_seq_one_letter_code
_entity_poly.pdbx_strand_id
1 'polypeptide(L)'
;RAPEQKPKIPVPEEWMQLAVVACGDRVEETVTMVKSAVLFSAKKIRFHIFAEDALKPEFDQKLGEWPRQLSRKFDYKIYPITFPVGNAQEWKKLFKPCAAQRLFLPTHMIPAGLVMG
;
A
#
# COMPACT_ATOMS: atom_id res chain seq x y z
N ARG A 1 -43.44 -7.31 -28.28
CA ARG A 1 -42.25 -8.09 -27.89
C ARG A 1 -41.39 -7.15 -27.06
N ALA A 2 -41.38 -7.30 -25.73
CA ALA A 2 -40.64 -6.40 -24.84
C ALA A 2 -39.12 -6.58 -25.05
N PRO A 3 -38.29 -5.52 -24.97
CA PRO A 3 -36.85 -5.64 -25.04
C PRO A 3 -36.33 -6.29 -23.75
N GLU A 4 -35.73 -7.46 -23.90
CA GLU A 4 -35.08 -8.23 -22.85
C GLU A 4 -33.89 -7.44 -22.29
N GLN A 5 -34.01 -6.94 -21.05
CA GLN A 5 -32.91 -6.24 -20.38
C GLN A 5 -31.94 -7.26 -19.80
N LYS A 6 -30.81 -7.42 -20.49
CA LYS A 6 -29.67 -8.22 -20.01
C LYS A 6 -29.16 -7.65 -18.67
N PRO A 7 -29.00 -8.47 -17.62
CA PRO A 7 -28.44 -8.02 -16.34
C PRO A 7 -27.05 -7.43 -16.58
N LYS A 8 -26.84 -6.17 -16.21
CA LYS A 8 -25.51 -5.54 -16.19
C LYS A 8 -24.73 -6.19 -15.04
N ILE A 9 -23.89 -7.16 -15.35
CA ILE A 9 -22.92 -7.72 -14.40
C ILE A 9 -22.03 -6.54 -13.94
N PRO A 10 -21.92 -6.22 -12.65
CA PRO A 10 -21.02 -5.19 -12.17
C PRO A 10 -19.60 -5.60 -12.53
N VAL A 11 -18.98 -4.90 -13.47
CA VAL A 11 -17.56 -5.08 -13.77
C VAL A 11 -16.81 -4.68 -12.50
N PRO A 12 -15.97 -5.54 -11.91
CA PRO A 12 -15.20 -5.18 -10.74
C PRO A 12 -14.40 -3.91 -11.06
N GLU A 13 -14.52 -2.88 -10.22
CA GLU A 13 -13.65 -1.72 -10.33
C GLU A 13 -12.22 -2.23 -10.19
N GLU A 14 -11.41 -2.13 -11.26
CA GLU A 14 -10.06 -2.67 -11.27
C GLU A 14 -9.12 -1.65 -10.62
N TRP A 15 -8.82 -1.86 -9.33
CA TRP A 15 -7.90 -1.02 -8.57
C TRP A 15 -6.46 -1.44 -8.79
N MET A 16 -5.62 -0.51 -9.23
CA MET A 16 -4.17 -0.72 -9.34
C MET A 16 -3.56 -0.80 -7.94
N GLN A 17 -2.84 -1.86 -7.62
CA GLN A 17 -2.20 -2.03 -6.31
C GLN A 17 -0.76 -1.52 -6.39
N LEU A 18 -0.37 -0.57 -5.53
CA LEU A 18 1.00 -0.06 -5.47
C LEU A 18 1.55 -0.24 -4.06
N ALA A 19 2.62 -1.00 -3.91
CA ALA A 19 3.30 -1.19 -2.63
C ALA A 19 4.53 -0.27 -2.53
N VAL A 20 4.70 0.38 -1.40
CA VAL A 20 5.84 1.26 -1.12
C VAL A 20 6.34 1.02 0.30
N VAL A 21 7.66 1.13 0.49
CA VAL A 21 8.30 0.98 1.79
C VAL A 21 9.03 2.27 2.11
N ALA A 22 8.78 2.82 3.30
CA ALA A 22 9.37 4.08 3.78
C ALA A 22 9.94 3.92 5.19
N CYS A 23 11.17 4.39 5.40
CA CYS A 23 11.90 4.29 6.67
C CYS A 23 12.70 5.57 6.90
N GLY A 24 12.94 5.88 8.17
CA GLY A 24 13.61 7.13 8.57
C GLY A 24 12.80 8.37 8.17
N ASP A 25 13.47 9.34 7.55
CA ASP A 25 12.97 10.67 7.21
C ASP A 25 12.29 10.76 5.83
N ARG A 26 12.00 9.63 5.18
CA ARG A 26 11.54 9.58 3.77
C ARG A 26 10.03 9.69 3.59
N VAL A 27 9.33 10.25 4.58
CA VAL A 27 7.87 10.45 4.53
C VAL A 27 7.51 11.39 3.38
N GLU A 28 8.22 12.51 3.24
CA GLU A 28 7.92 13.52 2.21
C GLU A 28 8.15 13.00 0.77
N GLU A 29 9.23 12.25 0.56
CA GLU A 29 9.53 11.60 -0.72
C GLU A 29 8.40 10.63 -1.10
N THR A 30 7.94 9.83 -0.13
CA THR A 30 6.87 8.85 -0.32
C THR A 30 5.54 9.53 -0.61
N VAL A 31 5.18 10.57 0.15
CA VAL A 31 3.97 11.35 -0.09
C VAL A 31 4.01 11.99 -1.48
N THR A 32 5.16 12.50 -1.92
CA THR A 32 5.35 13.06 -3.26
C THR A 32 5.17 12.01 -4.35
N MET A 33 5.70 10.79 -4.14
CA MET A 33 5.48 9.65 -5.04
C MET A 33 3.99 9.26 -5.11
N VAL A 34 3.27 9.25 -3.99
CA VAL A 34 1.82 9.01 -3.99
C VAL A 34 1.11 10.10 -4.80
N LYS A 35 1.50 11.39 -4.63
CA LYS A 35 0.87 12.52 -5.35
C LYS A 35 1.01 12.36 -6.85
N SER A 36 2.24 12.15 -7.32
CA SER A 36 2.51 12.00 -8.75
C SER A 36 1.79 10.77 -9.31
N ALA A 37 1.82 9.64 -8.62
CA ALA A 37 1.12 8.43 -9.05
C ALA A 37 -0.40 8.65 -9.19
N VAL A 38 -1.04 9.36 -8.25
CA VAL A 38 -2.48 9.64 -8.34
C VAL A 38 -2.81 10.66 -9.43
N LEU A 39 -1.96 11.67 -9.63
CA LEU A 39 -2.15 12.70 -10.65
C LEU A 39 -2.03 12.16 -12.08
N PHE A 40 -1.05 11.29 -12.31
CA PHE A 40 -0.76 10.75 -13.65
C PHE A 40 -1.49 9.44 -13.97
N SER A 41 -2.19 8.83 -13.00
CA SER A 41 -2.93 7.60 -13.23
C SER A 41 -4.35 7.84 -13.72
N ALA A 42 -4.72 7.12 -14.79
CA ALA A 42 -6.09 7.06 -15.28
C ALA A 42 -6.98 6.11 -14.43
N LYS A 43 -6.38 5.18 -13.69
CA LYS A 43 -7.07 4.20 -12.83
C LYS A 43 -6.98 4.57 -11.36
N LYS A 44 -7.92 4.06 -10.56
CA LYS A 44 -7.85 4.17 -9.09
C LYS A 44 -6.69 3.34 -8.55
N ILE A 45 -5.98 3.86 -7.55
CA ILE A 45 -4.81 3.20 -6.96
C ILE A 45 -5.06 2.90 -5.48
N ARG A 46 -4.76 1.67 -5.05
CA ARG A 46 -4.65 1.32 -3.64
C ARG A 46 -3.17 1.24 -3.26
N PHE A 47 -2.75 2.11 -2.36
CA PHE A 47 -1.40 2.16 -1.83
C PHE A 47 -1.27 1.25 -0.61
N HIS A 48 -0.28 0.38 -0.62
CA HIS A 48 0.14 -0.42 0.54
C HIS A 48 1.47 0.16 1.02
N ILE A 49 1.40 1.01 2.04
CA ILE A 49 2.54 1.71 2.60
C ILE A 49 3.07 0.87 3.75
N PHE A 50 4.32 0.46 3.67
CA PHE A 50 5.00 -0.22 4.75
C PHE A 50 5.98 0.74 5.41
N ALA A 51 5.73 1.06 6.68
CA ALA A 51 6.51 2.07 7.39
C ALA A 51 6.74 1.70 8.85
N GLU A 52 7.76 2.30 9.45
CA GLU A 52 8.00 2.21 10.90
C GLU A 52 6.79 2.81 11.64
N ASP A 53 6.42 2.22 12.78
CA ASP A 53 5.24 2.64 13.55
C ASP A 53 5.28 4.12 13.95
N ALA A 54 6.49 4.66 14.18
CA ALA A 54 6.71 6.07 14.50
C ALA A 54 6.31 7.02 13.35
N LEU A 55 6.37 6.57 12.09
CA LEU A 55 6.07 7.37 10.91
C LEU A 55 4.60 7.33 10.51
N LYS A 56 3.84 6.34 11.00
CA LYS A 56 2.41 6.18 10.75
C LYS A 56 1.59 7.46 11.00
N PRO A 57 1.68 8.14 12.16
CA PRO A 57 0.91 9.35 12.41
C PRO A 57 1.25 10.48 11.42
N GLU A 58 2.52 10.58 11.00
CA GLU A 58 2.95 11.58 10.04
C GLU A 58 2.35 11.30 8.65
N PHE A 59 2.33 10.04 8.22
CA PHE A 59 1.66 9.64 6.98
C PHE A 59 0.15 9.91 7.02
N ASP A 60 -0.54 9.53 8.09
CA ASP A 60 -1.98 9.75 8.25
C ASP A 60 -2.31 11.25 8.22
N GLN A 61 -1.49 12.09 8.85
CA GLN A 61 -1.65 13.54 8.78
C GLN A 61 -1.48 14.06 7.35
N LYS A 62 -0.34 13.77 6.70
CA LYS A 62 0.01 14.32 5.38
C LYS A 62 -0.92 13.82 4.28
N LEU A 63 -1.41 12.58 4.35
CA LEU A 63 -2.38 12.02 3.40
C LEU A 63 -3.82 12.41 3.74
N GLY A 64 -4.13 12.64 5.02
CA GLY A 64 -5.43 13.11 5.48
C GLY A 64 -5.73 14.56 5.11
N GLU A 65 -4.70 15.42 5.00
CA GLU A 65 -4.82 16.80 4.55
C GLU A 65 -5.18 16.94 3.05
N TRP A 66 -5.25 15.84 2.29
CA TRP A 66 -5.48 15.92 0.86
C TRP A 66 -6.94 16.26 0.49
N PRO A 67 -7.14 16.96 -0.63
CA PRO A 67 -8.47 17.29 -1.12
C PRO A 67 -9.33 16.04 -1.33
N ARG A 68 -10.62 16.13 -0.94
CA ARG A 68 -11.59 15.03 -1.10
C ARG A 68 -11.78 14.56 -2.55
N GLN A 69 -11.41 15.39 -3.53
CA GLN A 69 -11.45 15.04 -4.94
C GLN A 69 -10.40 13.98 -5.30
N LEU A 70 -9.22 14.03 -4.65
CA LEU A 70 -8.16 13.05 -4.81
C LEU A 70 -8.48 11.77 -4.03
N SER A 71 -9.04 11.88 -2.81
CA SER A 71 -9.37 10.69 -1.98
C SER A 71 -10.42 9.76 -2.58
N ARG A 72 -11.12 10.17 -3.65
CA ARG A 72 -12.01 9.27 -4.44
C ARG A 72 -11.27 8.42 -5.46
N LYS A 73 -10.05 8.82 -5.83
CA LYS A 73 -9.19 8.15 -6.82
C LYS A 73 -8.10 7.28 -6.19
N PHE A 74 -7.85 7.42 -4.89
CA PHE A 74 -6.89 6.56 -4.20
C PHE A 74 -7.39 6.13 -2.83
N ASP A 75 -6.86 4.99 -2.39
CA ASP A 75 -7.03 4.41 -1.06
C ASP A 75 -5.65 4.03 -0.54
N TYR A 76 -5.44 4.02 0.77
CA TYR A 76 -4.14 3.67 1.34
C TYR A 76 -4.31 2.84 2.61
N LYS A 77 -3.36 1.91 2.81
CA LYS A 77 -3.21 1.16 4.05
C LYS A 77 -1.76 1.21 4.49
N ILE A 78 -1.56 1.56 5.76
CA ILE A 78 -0.24 1.61 6.38
C ILE A 78 -0.06 0.34 7.22
N TYR A 79 0.93 -0.47 6.84
CA TYR A 79 1.32 -1.68 7.54
C TYR A 79 2.64 -1.45 8.27
N PRO A 80 2.77 -1.97 9.51
CA PRO A 80 4.04 -1.96 10.20
C PRO A 80 5.06 -2.83 9.47
N ILE A 81 6.33 -2.42 9.49
CA ILE A 81 7.44 -3.26 9.01
C ILE A 81 7.63 -4.40 10.01
N THR A 82 7.31 -5.63 9.62
CA THR A 82 7.54 -6.83 10.43
C THR A 82 8.49 -7.79 9.70
N PHE A 83 9.47 -8.35 10.43
CA PHE A 83 10.41 -9.34 9.90
C PHE A 83 10.02 -10.73 10.45
N PRO A 84 9.84 -11.75 9.60
CA PRO A 84 9.58 -13.10 10.09
C PRO A 84 10.82 -13.67 10.78
N VAL A 85 10.67 -13.94 12.08
CA VAL A 85 11.37 -14.91 12.95
C VAL A 85 12.91 -14.91 13.05
N GLY A 86 13.40 -14.84 14.28
CA GLY A 86 14.65 -15.48 14.71
C GLY A 86 15.80 -14.56 15.09
N ASN A 87 15.94 -13.38 14.46
CA ASN A 87 17.07 -12.49 14.78
C ASN A 87 16.85 -11.03 14.35
N ALA A 88 15.71 -10.44 14.74
CA ALA A 88 15.32 -9.09 14.33
C ALA A 88 16.39 -8.01 14.58
N GLN A 89 17.27 -8.20 15.57
CA GLN A 89 18.40 -7.30 15.86
C GLN A 89 19.55 -7.42 14.85
N GLU A 90 19.89 -8.62 14.40
CA GLU A 90 20.95 -8.83 13.40
C GLU A 90 20.52 -8.35 12.00
N TRP A 91 19.26 -8.60 11.62
CA TRP A 91 18.73 -8.09 10.35
C TRP A 91 18.59 -6.56 10.34
N LYS A 92 18.22 -5.95 11.48
CA LYS A 92 18.19 -4.49 11.67
C LYS A 92 19.59 -3.86 11.58
N LYS A 93 20.64 -4.62 11.89
CA LYS A 93 22.05 -4.19 11.84
C LYS A 93 22.67 -4.40 10.45
N LEU A 94 22.22 -5.40 9.70
CA LEU A 94 22.78 -5.78 8.39
C LEU A 94 22.02 -5.22 7.19
N PHE A 95 20.71 -4.98 7.32
CA PHE A 95 19.90 -4.39 6.26
C PHE A 95 19.07 -3.25 6.84
N LYS A 96 19.17 -2.04 6.26
CA LYS A 96 18.20 -0.97 6.57
C LYS A 96 16.80 -1.57 6.38
N PRO A 97 15.85 -1.38 7.32
CA PRO A 97 14.58 -2.12 7.36
C PRO A 97 13.81 -2.06 6.03
N CYS A 98 13.96 -0.96 5.29
CA CYS A 98 13.38 -0.73 3.96
C CYS A 98 13.94 -1.60 2.81
N ALA A 99 15.17 -2.11 2.93
CA ALA A 99 15.79 -2.93 1.89
C ALA A 99 15.31 -4.38 1.96
N ALA A 100 15.14 -4.91 3.18
CA ALA A 100 14.72 -6.29 3.40
C ALA A 100 13.24 -6.52 3.07
N GLN A 101 12.39 -5.50 3.17
CA GLN A 101 10.96 -5.66 2.89
C GLN A 101 10.62 -5.87 1.40
N ARG A 102 11.50 -5.43 0.49
CA ARG A 102 11.36 -5.75 -0.96
C ARG A 102 11.46 -7.26 -1.23
N LEU A 103 12.03 -8.05 -0.32
CA LEU A 103 12.15 -9.51 -0.43
C LEU A 103 10.88 -10.26 0.00
N PHE A 104 9.93 -9.62 0.70
CA PHE A 104 8.76 -10.29 1.32
C PHE A 104 7.40 -9.81 0.78
N LEU A 105 7.38 -9.09 -0.35
CA LEU A 105 6.14 -8.71 -1.05
C LEU A 105 5.21 -9.91 -1.38
N PRO A 106 5.69 -11.12 -1.71
CA PRO A 106 4.80 -12.26 -1.98
C PRO A 106 4.10 -12.83 -0.74
N THR A 107 4.63 -12.65 0.48
CA THR A 107 4.11 -13.35 1.68
C THR A 107 3.04 -12.56 2.45
N HIS A 108 3.00 -11.23 2.32
CA HIS A 108 1.98 -10.39 2.97
C HIS A 108 0.68 -10.25 2.16
N MET A 109 0.68 -10.73 0.91
CA MET A 109 -0.46 -10.67 0.00
C MET A 109 -1.11 -12.05 -0.25
N ILE A 110 -0.70 -13.07 0.52
CA ILE A 110 -1.37 -14.37 0.57
C ILE A 110 -2.26 -14.38 1.81
N PRO A 111 -3.59 -14.61 1.70
CA PRO A 111 -4.43 -14.80 2.87
C PRO A 111 -3.85 -15.96 3.70
N ALA A 112 -3.75 -15.76 5.02
CA ALA A 112 -3.07 -16.64 5.98
C ALA A 112 -3.50 -18.12 6.00
N GLY A 113 -4.42 -18.56 5.13
CA GLY A 113 -4.90 -19.93 5.01
C GLY A 113 -4.18 -20.83 4.00
N LEU A 114 -3.14 -20.36 3.29
CA LEU A 114 -2.43 -21.18 2.27
C LEU A 114 -0.98 -21.54 2.63
N VAL A 115 -0.57 -21.36 3.89
CA VAL A 115 0.79 -21.70 4.36
C VAL A 115 0.79 -22.89 5.33
N MET A 116 -0.37 -23.54 5.51
CA MET A 116 -0.44 -24.88 6.10
C MET A 116 -0.86 -25.88 5.02
N GLY A 117 0.14 -26.36 4.30
CA GLY A 117 0.11 -27.52 3.41
C GLY A 117 1.50 -28.10 3.33
#